data_AF-A0A9Q9B4T5-F1
#
_entry.id   AF-A0A9Q9B4T5-F1
#
_cell.length_a   1.000
_cell.length_b   1.000
_cell.length_c   1.000
_cell.angle_alpha   90.00
_cell.angle_beta   90.00
_cell.angle_gamma   90.00
#
_symmetry.space_group_name_H-M   'P 1'
#
loop_
_entity.id
_entity.type
_entity.pdbx_description
1 polymer ?
#
loop_
_entity_poly.entity_id
_entity_poly.type
_entity_poly.pdbx_seq_one_letter_code
_entity_poly.pdbx_strand_id
1 'polypeptide(L)'
;MKRTFLLIMTLLALAAVSAEEQKCFGEKPHADTVGDIVFADGTAMAWREGLSFTDEQKAAAIAVIFYVGTECSNDGRKRILGVGLVHSNDYVRWCDSDAWAYCEYIKPIECSINGYIGKYTFEGDTDGSDNLEQIGACLSTRAQNLTDDEVAYWYPAGRPFDDTENESLYPAFYFAKNYAKQSKSHVYGTRYEKGWYLPSIAELFQIWKNKETVDAAIRLCGGDEFGEWHYLSSTQFIDKTDYTHELYFFTGSEHGREKDFGEFVCAIREFDGR
;
A
#
# COMPACT_ATOMS: atom_id res chain seq x y z
N MET A 1 17.29 73.10 -39.72
CA MET A 1 16.52 72.86 -38.48
C MET A 1 15.95 71.45 -38.55
N LYS A 2 16.39 70.59 -37.63
CA LYS A 2 16.10 69.15 -37.56
C LYS A 2 14.59 68.89 -37.28
N ARG A 3 13.98 67.95 -38.00
CA ARG A 3 12.86 67.15 -37.47
C ARG A 3 13.04 65.70 -37.89
N THR A 4 13.61 64.96 -36.95
CA THR A 4 13.72 63.50 -36.93
C THR A 4 12.32 62.92 -36.74
N PHE A 5 11.84 62.13 -37.69
CA PHE A 5 10.69 61.24 -37.48
C PHE A 5 11.25 59.84 -37.18
N LEU A 6 11.08 59.42 -35.93
CA LEU A 6 11.51 58.13 -35.42
C LEU A 6 10.50 57.08 -35.89
N LEU A 7 10.92 56.15 -36.73
CA LEU A 7 10.14 54.96 -37.07
C LEU A 7 10.16 54.03 -35.86
N ILE A 8 9.00 53.79 -35.24
CA ILE A 8 8.83 52.73 -34.24
C ILE A 8 8.80 51.41 -35.01
N MET A 9 9.91 50.67 -35.00
CA MET A 9 9.91 49.25 -35.35
C MET A 9 9.64 48.44 -34.09
N THR A 10 8.43 47.89 -34.02
CA THR A 10 8.02 46.92 -33.00
C THR A 10 8.71 45.59 -33.31
N LEU A 11 9.77 45.26 -32.56
CA LEU A 11 10.34 43.91 -32.54
C LEU A 11 9.44 43.05 -31.64
N LEU A 12 8.55 42.24 -32.22
CA LEU A 12 7.97 41.09 -31.51
C LEU A 12 9.06 40.01 -31.46
N ALA A 13 9.78 39.93 -30.34
CA ALA A 13 10.57 38.73 -30.04
C ALA A 13 9.59 37.66 -29.55
N LEU A 14 9.26 36.70 -30.42
CA LEU A 14 8.72 35.41 -30.00
C LEU A 14 9.79 34.74 -29.13
N ALA A 15 9.59 34.75 -27.81
CA ALA A 15 10.34 33.86 -26.93
C ALA A 15 9.80 32.44 -27.15
N ALA A 16 10.37 31.73 -28.12
CA ALA A 16 10.28 30.28 -28.15
C ALA A 16 11.16 29.76 -27.00
N VAL A 17 10.56 29.65 -25.80
CA VAL A 17 11.10 28.79 -24.77
C VAL A 17 10.97 27.37 -25.32
N SER A 18 12.09 26.84 -25.79
CA SER A 18 12.30 25.41 -25.94
C SER A 18 12.08 24.79 -24.56
N ALA A 19 10.88 24.29 -24.30
CA ALA A 19 10.69 23.31 -23.24
C ALA A 19 11.57 22.14 -23.65
N GLU A 20 12.71 21.95 -22.99
CA GLU A 20 13.36 20.65 -22.99
C GLU A 20 12.28 19.64 -22.61
N GLU A 21 11.95 18.73 -23.51
CA GLU A 21 11.10 17.58 -23.18
C GLU A 21 11.75 16.92 -21.97
N GLN A 22 11.12 17.09 -20.81
CA GLN A 22 11.56 16.42 -19.60
C GLN A 22 11.49 14.92 -19.91
N LYS A 23 12.66 14.27 -19.87
CA LYS A 23 12.77 12.84 -20.16
C LYS A 23 11.93 12.07 -19.13
N CYS A 24 10.75 11.64 -19.54
CA CYS A 24 9.87 10.77 -18.77
C CYS A 24 10.39 9.33 -18.79
N PHE A 25 10.19 8.59 -17.69
CA PHE A 25 10.50 7.16 -17.65
C PHE A 25 9.43 6.30 -18.33
N GLY A 26 8.17 6.72 -18.26
CA GLY A 26 7.00 6.05 -18.80
C GLY A 26 6.44 6.68 -20.08
N GLU A 27 5.66 5.89 -20.82
CA GLU A 27 4.91 6.30 -22.01
C GLU A 27 3.54 6.92 -21.65
N LYS A 28 3.04 6.66 -20.43
CA LYS A 28 1.76 7.15 -19.93
C LYS A 28 1.97 8.31 -18.94
N PRO A 29 1.12 9.34 -18.96
CA PRO A 29 1.21 10.44 -18.00
C PRO A 29 0.87 10.01 -16.57
N HIS A 30 0.03 9.00 -16.41
CA HIS A 30 -0.37 8.40 -15.14
C HIS A 30 -0.76 6.93 -15.34
N ALA A 31 -0.79 6.18 -14.24
CA ALA A 31 -1.28 4.80 -14.24
C ALA A 31 -2.80 4.76 -14.10
N ASP A 32 -3.46 3.84 -14.82
CA ASP A 32 -4.93 3.75 -14.86
C ASP A 32 -5.46 2.32 -15.07
N THR A 33 -4.58 1.34 -15.25
CA THR A 33 -4.92 -0.04 -15.61
C THR A 33 -4.02 -1.04 -14.88
N VAL A 34 -4.54 -2.24 -14.60
CA VAL A 34 -3.76 -3.35 -14.04
C VAL A 34 -2.55 -3.68 -14.93
N GLY A 35 -1.39 -3.87 -14.30
CA GLY A 35 -0.11 -4.13 -14.97
C GLY A 35 0.67 -2.88 -15.35
N ASP A 36 0.13 -1.68 -15.11
CA ASP A 36 0.92 -0.46 -15.22
C ASP A 36 2.03 -0.43 -14.19
N ILE A 37 3.26 -0.19 -14.65
CA ILE A 37 4.43 0.07 -13.81
C ILE A 37 4.49 1.58 -13.57
N VAL A 38 4.53 1.98 -12.31
CA VAL A 38 4.59 3.38 -11.88
C VAL A 38 6.04 3.79 -11.62
N PHE A 39 6.44 4.95 -12.12
CA PHE A 39 7.76 5.52 -11.87
C PHE A 39 7.71 6.68 -10.88
N ALA A 40 8.85 6.99 -10.27
CA ALA A 40 9.04 8.06 -9.28
C ALA A 40 8.74 9.46 -9.83
N ASP A 41 8.89 9.68 -11.14
CA ASP A 41 8.53 10.95 -11.81
C ASP A 41 7.01 11.11 -11.99
N GLY A 42 6.25 10.05 -11.75
CA GLY A 42 4.80 10.02 -11.85
C GLY A 42 4.22 9.41 -13.10
N THR A 43 5.05 9.18 -14.10
CA THR A 43 4.66 8.55 -15.35
C THR A 43 4.48 7.05 -15.12
N ALA A 44 3.85 6.39 -16.09
CA ALA A 44 3.62 4.96 -16.03
C ALA A 44 3.93 4.27 -17.37
N MET A 45 4.12 2.96 -17.32
CA MET A 45 4.32 2.12 -18.49
C MET A 45 3.45 0.87 -18.37
N ALA A 46 2.62 0.61 -19.37
CA ALA A 46 1.87 -0.63 -19.43
C ALA A 46 2.83 -1.81 -19.66
N TRP A 47 2.80 -2.79 -18.75
CA TRP A 47 3.54 -4.03 -18.94
C TRP A 47 3.04 -4.78 -20.19
N ARG A 48 3.97 -5.40 -20.91
CA ARG A 48 3.71 -6.27 -22.07
C ARG A 48 4.88 -7.22 -22.27
N GLU A 49 4.61 -8.37 -22.85
CA GLU A 49 5.67 -9.33 -23.20
C GLU A 49 6.71 -8.69 -24.14
N GLY A 50 7.99 -8.97 -23.89
CA GLY A 50 9.10 -8.40 -24.64
C GLY A 50 9.48 -6.96 -24.27
N LEU A 51 8.77 -6.33 -23.32
CA LEU A 51 9.20 -5.05 -22.75
C LEU A 51 10.53 -5.22 -22.02
N SER A 52 11.43 -4.25 -22.20
CA SER A 52 12.72 -4.20 -21.50
C SER A 52 12.95 -2.80 -20.95
N PHE A 53 13.55 -2.71 -19.77
CA PHE A 53 13.89 -1.46 -19.12
C PHE A 53 15.39 -1.22 -19.10
N THR A 54 15.75 0.04 -19.30
CA THR A 54 17.08 0.58 -18.97
C THR A 54 17.32 0.51 -17.45
N ASP A 55 18.58 0.59 -17.04
CA ASP A 55 18.93 0.61 -15.62
C ASP A 55 18.33 1.83 -14.92
N GLU A 56 18.25 2.97 -15.61
CA GLU A 56 17.59 4.17 -15.08
C GLU A 56 16.08 3.96 -14.87
N GLN A 57 15.39 3.26 -15.77
CA GLN A 57 13.97 2.95 -15.60
C GLN A 57 13.74 1.99 -14.43
N LYS A 58 14.56 0.95 -14.28
CA LYS A 58 14.46 0.03 -13.14
C LYS A 58 14.67 0.77 -11.82
N ALA A 59 15.67 1.64 -11.76
CA ALA A 59 15.96 2.45 -10.58
C ALA A 59 14.90 3.54 -10.28
N ALA A 60 14.00 3.81 -11.24
CA ALA A 60 12.90 4.76 -11.09
C ALA A 60 11.54 4.09 -10.86
N ALA A 61 11.40 2.78 -11.10
CA ALA A 61 10.15 2.06 -10.89
C ALA A 61 9.87 1.91 -9.39
N ILE A 62 8.63 2.12 -8.97
CA ILE A 62 8.25 2.14 -7.55
C ILE A 62 7.08 1.20 -7.20
N ALA A 63 6.24 0.87 -8.17
CA ALA A 63 5.04 0.07 -7.94
C ALA A 63 4.50 -0.55 -9.22
N VAL A 64 3.63 -1.55 -9.09
CA VAL A 64 2.81 -2.09 -10.16
C VAL A 64 1.33 -2.01 -9.77
N ILE A 65 0.49 -1.46 -10.65
CA ILE A 65 -0.96 -1.42 -10.44
C ILE A 65 -1.52 -2.84 -10.50
N PHE A 66 -2.14 -3.28 -9.42
CA PHE A 66 -2.79 -4.59 -9.35
C PHE A 66 -4.32 -4.48 -9.40
N TYR A 67 -4.86 -3.28 -9.18
CA TYR A 67 -6.31 -3.11 -9.06
C TYR A 67 -6.79 -1.72 -9.47
N VAL A 68 -7.93 -1.71 -10.18
CA VAL A 68 -8.67 -0.50 -10.58
C VAL A 68 -10.16 -0.81 -10.49
N GLY A 69 -10.87 -0.25 -9.50
CA GLY A 69 -12.27 -0.60 -9.24
C GLY A 69 -12.83 0.02 -7.97
N THR A 70 -13.97 -0.48 -7.50
CA THR A 70 -14.68 0.00 -6.29
C THR A 70 -14.81 -1.04 -5.18
N GLU A 71 -14.56 -2.31 -5.46
CA GLU A 71 -14.58 -3.44 -4.51
C GLU A 71 -13.61 -3.31 -3.32
N CYS A 72 -12.46 -2.65 -3.49
CA CYS A 72 -11.50 -2.39 -2.40
C CYS A 72 -11.70 -1.02 -1.74
N SER A 73 -12.94 -0.58 -1.59
CA SER A 73 -13.28 0.73 -1.01
C SER A 73 -14.49 0.61 -0.10
N ASN A 74 -14.32 1.05 1.15
CA ASN A 74 -15.39 1.07 2.15
C ASN A 74 -16.49 2.10 1.82
N ASP A 75 -16.19 3.14 1.03
CA ASP A 75 -17.11 4.21 0.63
C ASP A 75 -17.59 4.12 -0.83
N GLY A 76 -17.25 3.03 -1.53
CA GLY A 76 -17.65 2.76 -2.92
C GLY A 76 -16.96 3.65 -3.96
N ARG A 77 -15.94 4.42 -3.60
CA ARG A 77 -15.17 5.24 -4.55
C ARG A 77 -14.27 4.36 -5.41
N LYS A 78 -14.02 4.81 -6.64
CA LYS A 78 -13.05 4.14 -7.52
C LYS A 78 -11.64 4.39 -6.98
N ARG A 79 -10.86 3.33 -6.82
CA ARG A 79 -9.44 3.35 -6.40
C ARG A 79 -8.55 2.77 -7.49
N ILE A 80 -7.30 3.25 -7.53
CA ILE A 80 -6.22 2.69 -8.34
C ILE A 80 -5.13 2.29 -7.36
N LEU A 81 -4.93 0.99 -7.16
CA LEU A 81 -4.02 0.47 -6.14
C LEU A 81 -2.80 -0.17 -6.80
N GLY A 82 -1.64 0.22 -6.28
CA GLY A 82 -0.35 -0.34 -6.67
C GLY A 82 0.31 -1.04 -5.49
N VAL A 83 1.01 -2.12 -5.80
CA VAL A 83 1.86 -2.86 -4.86
C VAL A 83 3.30 -2.47 -5.08
N GLY A 84 4.05 -2.33 -3.99
CA GLY A 84 5.47 -2.00 -4.03
C GLY A 84 6.30 -3.15 -4.60
N LEU A 85 7.51 -2.84 -5.11
CA LEU A 85 8.39 -3.82 -5.76
C LEU A 85 9.09 -4.80 -4.81
N VAL A 86 9.03 -4.58 -3.51
CA VAL A 86 9.81 -5.28 -2.48
C VAL A 86 8.88 -5.77 -1.40
N HIS A 87 9.06 -7.02 -0.96
CA HIS A 87 8.29 -7.64 0.12
C HIS A 87 9.17 -7.80 1.37
N SER A 88 8.61 -8.26 2.48
CA SER A 88 9.44 -8.57 3.65
C SER A 88 10.39 -9.72 3.33
N ASN A 89 11.67 -9.58 3.69
CA ASN A 89 12.66 -10.66 3.51
C ASN A 89 12.54 -11.76 4.58
N ASP A 90 11.89 -11.42 5.69
CA ASP A 90 11.64 -12.30 6.82
C ASP A 90 10.14 -12.34 7.12
N TYR A 91 9.76 -13.33 7.92
CA TYR A 91 8.42 -13.41 8.50
C TYR A 91 8.24 -12.32 9.55
N VAL A 92 7.22 -11.48 9.36
CA VAL A 92 6.86 -10.40 10.28
C VAL A 92 5.50 -10.70 10.90
N ARG A 93 5.37 -10.42 12.19
CA ARG A 93 4.12 -10.63 12.93
C ARG A 93 3.13 -9.51 12.62
N TRP A 94 1.84 -9.81 12.73
CA TRP A 94 0.80 -8.80 12.65
C TRP A 94 0.92 -7.81 13.82
N CYS A 95 1.02 -8.34 15.04
CA CYS A 95 1.47 -7.61 16.22
C CYS A 95 2.25 -8.52 17.16
N ASP A 96 3.02 -7.95 18.08
CA ASP A 96 3.63 -8.71 19.18
C ASP A 96 2.58 -9.13 20.21
N SER A 97 2.81 -10.20 20.98
CA SER A 97 1.85 -10.65 22.00
C SER A 97 1.75 -9.68 23.19
N ASP A 98 2.74 -8.79 23.36
CA ASP A 98 2.67 -7.67 24.30
C ASP A 98 1.81 -6.51 23.79
N ALA A 99 1.44 -6.46 22.50
CA ALA A 99 0.62 -5.40 21.92
C ALA A 99 -0.80 -5.44 22.48
N TRP A 100 -1.41 -4.27 22.73
CA TRP A 100 -2.79 -4.23 23.22
C TRP A 100 -3.80 -4.81 22.24
N ALA A 101 -3.48 -4.76 20.95
CA ALA A 101 -4.29 -5.35 19.89
C ALA A 101 -4.25 -6.89 19.83
N TYR A 102 -3.31 -7.56 20.53
CA TYR A 102 -3.08 -9.00 20.39
C TYR A 102 -4.33 -9.82 20.73
N CYS A 103 -5.00 -9.56 21.85
CA CYS A 103 -6.23 -10.25 22.25
C CYS A 103 -7.47 -9.33 22.20
N GLU A 104 -7.42 -8.23 21.45
CA GLU A 104 -8.52 -7.28 21.35
C GLU A 104 -9.48 -7.64 20.21
N TYR A 105 -10.77 -7.38 20.44
CA TYR A 105 -11.80 -7.47 19.41
C TYR A 105 -11.93 -6.14 18.65
N ILE A 106 -11.35 -6.07 17.45
CA ILE A 106 -11.26 -4.82 16.67
C ILE A 106 -12.23 -4.90 15.50
N LYS A 107 -13.51 -4.76 15.83
CA LYS A 107 -14.63 -4.89 14.88
C LYS A 107 -14.50 -4.05 13.59
N PRO A 108 -14.00 -2.80 13.62
CA PRO A 108 -13.96 -1.97 12.41
C PRO A 108 -13.08 -2.51 11.28
N ILE A 109 -12.15 -3.42 11.56
CA ILE A 109 -11.21 -3.99 10.57
C ILE A 109 -11.56 -5.44 10.19
N GLU A 110 -12.78 -5.88 10.49
CA GLU A 110 -13.26 -7.21 10.12
C GLU A 110 -13.85 -7.22 8.71
N CYS A 111 -13.62 -8.32 8.01
CA CYS A 111 -14.18 -8.58 6.69
C CYS A 111 -14.77 -9.99 6.66
N SER A 112 -16.04 -10.09 6.27
CA SER A 112 -16.70 -11.37 6.02
C SER A 112 -16.34 -11.87 4.63
N ILE A 113 -15.79 -13.08 4.57
CA ILE A 113 -15.37 -13.75 3.34
C ILE A 113 -16.40 -14.82 3.01
N ASN A 114 -17.03 -14.69 1.84
CA ASN A 114 -18.06 -15.62 1.37
C ASN A 114 -17.63 -16.25 0.04
N GLY A 115 -18.12 -17.45 -0.25
CA GLY A 115 -17.87 -18.15 -1.52
C GLY A 115 -16.87 -19.29 -1.38
N TYR A 116 -16.03 -19.47 -2.41
CA TYR A 116 -15.01 -20.52 -2.48
C TYR A 116 -13.74 -20.00 -3.11
N ILE A 117 -12.63 -20.72 -2.90
CA ILE A 117 -11.30 -20.40 -3.41
C ILE A 117 -11.36 -19.92 -4.87
N GLY A 118 -10.82 -18.72 -5.11
CA GLY A 118 -10.79 -18.07 -6.41
C GLY A 118 -12.04 -17.29 -6.81
N LYS A 119 -13.12 -17.36 -6.02
CA LYS A 119 -14.37 -16.59 -6.22
C LYS A 119 -14.93 -16.04 -4.92
N TYR A 120 -14.05 -15.54 -4.05
CA TYR A 120 -14.48 -14.88 -2.82
C TYR A 120 -15.18 -13.56 -3.09
N THR A 121 -16.17 -13.27 -2.25
CA THR A 121 -16.79 -11.96 -2.10
C THR A 121 -16.57 -11.48 -0.67
N PHE A 122 -16.38 -10.17 -0.52
CA PHE A 122 -15.97 -9.55 0.72
C PHE A 122 -17.04 -8.55 1.18
N GLU A 123 -17.43 -8.60 2.45
CA GLU A 123 -18.40 -7.68 3.05
C GLU A 123 -17.86 -7.15 4.40
N GLY A 124 -17.95 -5.85 4.63
CA GLY A 124 -17.32 -5.20 5.80
C GLY A 124 -16.15 -4.34 5.37
N ASP A 125 -15.03 -4.41 6.08
CA ASP A 125 -13.81 -3.68 5.73
C ASP A 125 -13.09 -4.33 4.54
N THR A 126 -13.01 -3.62 3.41
CA THR A 126 -12.27 -4.04 2.22
C THR A 126 -11.13 -3.09 1.86
N ASP A 127 -10.87 -2.07 2.68
CA ASP A 127 -9.87 -1.02 2.45
C ASP A 127 -8.93 -0.95 3.65
N GLY A 128 -7.74 -1.55 3.53
CA GLY A 128 -6.80 -1.63 4.66
C GLY A 128 -6.12 -0.31 5.01
N SER A 129 -6.42 0.79 4.32
CA SER A 129 -5.66 2.04 4.41
C SER A 129 -5.79 2.77 5.74
N ASP A 130 -6.81 2.48 6.55
CA ASP A 130 -7.01 3.04 7.88
C ASP A 130 -6.96 2.00 9.00
N ASN A 131 -6.61 0.74 8.72
CA ASN A 131 -6.74 -0.33 9.71
C ASN A 131 -5.85 -0.13 10.94
N LEU A 132 -4.67 0.47 10.81
CA LEU A 132 -3.83 0.78 11.97
C LEU A 132 -4.45 1.88 12.85
N GLU A 133 -5.04 2.89 12.22
CA GLU A 133 -5.76 3.97 12.88
C GLU A 133 -7.02 3.45 13.59
N GLN A 134 -7.74 2.51 12.97
CA GLN A 134 -8.91 1.87 13.56
C GLN A 134 -8.54 1.03 14.80
N ILE A 135 -7.40 0.34 14.77
CA ILE A 135 -6.85 -0.37 15.95
C ILE A 135 -6.66 0.64 17.10
N GLY A 136 -5.94 1.73 16.87
CA GLY A 136 -5.68 2.75 17.89
C GLY A 136 -6.97 3.39 18.45
N ALA A 137 -7.95 3.65 17.58
CA ALA A 137 -9.26 4.17 17.95
C ALA A 137 -10.06 3.19 18.83
N CYS A 138 -10.05 1.90 18.49
CA CYS A 138 -10.68 0.85 19.29
C CYS A 138 -10.05 0.72 20.67
N LEU A 139 -8.71 0.70 20.74
CA LEU A 139 -7.97 0.60 21.99
C LEU A 139 -8.23 1.80 22.91
N SER A 140 -8.23 3.01 22.34
CA SER A 140 -8.58 4.24 23.06
C SER A 140 -10.02 4.21 23.60
N THR A 141 -10.96 3.72 22.79
CA THR A 141 -12.38 3.62 23.19
C THR A 141 -12.58 2.58 24.29
N ARG A 142 -11.91 1.42 24.20
CA ARG A 142 -11.94 0.40 25.25
C ARG A 142 -11.48 0.98 26.58
N ALA A 143 -10.37 1.70 26.59
CA ALA A 143 -9.82 2.28 27.82
C ALA A 143 -10.78 3.29 28.49
N GLN A 144 -11.56 4.05 27.71
CA GLN A 144 -12.57 4.98 28.25
C GLN A 144 -13.73 4.27 28.99
N ASN A 145 -13.93 2.98 28.77
CA ASN A 145 -14.99 2.19 29.39
C ASN A 145 -14.53 1.42 30.64
N LEU A 146 -13.26 1.56 31.04
CA LEU A 146 -12.71 0.90 32.23
C LEU A 146 -12.82 1.78 33.47
N THR A 147 -12.91 1.13 34.63
CA THR A 147 -12.77 1.79 35.93
C THR A 147 -11.31 2.12 36.23
N ASP A 148 -11.06 3.06 37.15
CA ASP A 148 -9.69 3.43 37.56
C ASP A 148 -8.87 2.22 38.06
N ASP A 149 -9.51 1.29 38.77
CA ASP A 149 -8.88 0.06 39.27
C ASP A 149 -8.53 -0.90 38.12
N GLU A 150 -9.40 -1.04 37.12
CA GLU A 150 -9.12 -1.85 35.92
C GLU A 150 -8.01 -1.23 35.08
N VAL A 151 -8.00 0.10 34.94
CA VAL A 151 -6.91 0.83 34.28
C VAL A 151 -5.59 0.55 35.00
N ALA A 152 -5.55 0.67 36.33
CA ALA A 152 -4.35 0.42 37.12
C ALA A 152 -3.86 -1.04 37.04
N TYR A 153 -4.78 -2.00 36.84
CA TYR A 153 -4.45 -3.42 36.69
C TYR A 153 -3.93 -3.77 35.29
N TRP A 154 -4.61 -3.32 34.24
CA TRP A 154 -4.31 -3.69 32.85
C TRP A 154 -3.24 -2.81 32.19
N TYR A 155 -3.12 -1.55 32.59
CA TYR A 155 -2.23 -0.57 31.98
C TYR A 155 -1.19 -0.10 33.00
N PRO A 156 0.02 -0.71 33.02
CA PRO A 156 1.07 -0.28 33.93
C PRO A 156 1.41 1.20 33.67
N ALA A 157 1.71 1.93 34.73
CA ALA A 157 1.92 3.38 34.69
C ALA A 157 2.92 3.80 33.58
N GLY A 158 2.45 4.64 32.66
CA GLY A 158 3.28 5.25 31.61
C GLY A 158 3.16 4.65 30.22
N ARG A 159 2.47 3.52 30.02
CA ARG A 159 2.14 3.02 28.67
C ARG A 159 0.82 3.65 28.18
N PRO A 160 0.75 4.19 26.94
CA PRO A 160 -0.49 4.72 26.40
C PRO A 160 -1.54 3.61 26.18
N PHE A 161 -2.82 4.00 26.19
CA PHE A 161 -3.93 3.10 25.86
C PHE A 161 -3.92 2.66 24.41
N ASP A 162 -3.52 3.57 23.52
CA ASP A 162 -3.18 3.30 22.14
C ASP A 162 -1.66 3.20 22.02
N ASP A 163 -1.18 1.99 21.76
CA ASP A 163 0.22 1.66 21.59
C ASP A 163 0.61 1.45 20.11
N THR A 164 -0.26 1.80 19.15
CA THR A 164 0.00 1.64 17.71
C THR A 164 1.14 2.52 17.18
N GLU A 165 1.57 3.53 17.95
CA GLU A 165 2.78 4.31 17.65
C GLU A 165 4.09 3.54 17.99
N ASN A 166 4.01 2.38 18.64
CA ASN A 166 5.17 1.55 18.94
C ASN A 166 5.45 0.56 17.80
N GLU A 167 6.42 0.90 16.95
CA GLU A 167 6.84 0.08 15.80
C GLU A 167 7.18 -1.37 16.14
N SER A 168 7.82 -1.63 17.29
CA SER A 168 8.20 -3.01 17.65
C SER A 168 7.00 -3.90 17.98
N LEU A 169 5.86 -3.30 18.33
CA LEU A 169 4.62 -4.02 18.65
C LEU A 169 3.76 -4.30 17.42
N TYR A 170 3.98 -3.59 16.30
CA TYR A 170 3.15 -3.69 15.09
C TYR A 170 4.01 -3.88 13.82
N PRO A 171 4.90 -4.90 13.76
CA PRO A 171 5.94 -4.95 12.73
C PRO A 171 5.40 -5.07 11.30
N ALA A 172 4.31 -5.81 11.04
CA ALA A 172 3.69 -5.88 9.71
C ALA A 172 3.18 -4.50 9.23
N PHE A 173 2.50 -3.75 10.10
CA PHE A 173 2.01 -2.42 9.77
C PHE A 173 3.16 -1.43 9.54
N TYR A 174 4.21 -1.50 10.36
CA TYR A 174 5.36 -0.62 10.20
C TYR A 174 6.27 -0.97 9.04
N PHE A 175 6.32 -2.24 8.60
CA PHE A 175 6.94 -2.58 7.33
C PHE A 175 6.34 -1.74 6.19
N ALA A 176 5.01 -1.68 6.13
CA ALA A 176 4.31 -0.91 5.09
C ALA A 176 4.36 0.61 5.34
N LYS A 177 4.14 1.08 6.58
CA LYS A 177 4.22 2.53 6.91
C LYS A 177 5.63 3.10 6.62
N ASN A 178 6.67 2.29 6.83
CA ASN A 178 8.07 2.64 6.51
C ASN A 178 8.51 2.17 5.12
N TYR A 179 7.59 1.83 4.21
CA TYR A 179 7.93 1.21 2.92
C TYR A 179 8.99 1.98 2.13
N ALA A 180 8.94 3.32 2.16
CA ALA A 180 9.90 4.18 1.49
C ALA A 180 11.37 3.89 1.87
N LYS A 181 11.61 3.41 3.09
CA LYS A 181 12.96 3.10 3.60
C LYS A 181 13.44 1.69 3.25
N GLN A 182 12.57 0.85 2.68
CA GLN A 182 12.97 -0.48 2.26
C GLN A 182 13.98 -0.38 1.13
N SER A 183 15.03 -1.21 1.21
CA SER A 183 16.04 -1.30 0.16
C SER A 183 15.37 -1.68 -1.16
N LYS A 184 15.72 -0.99 -2.27
CA LYS A 184 15.13 -1.16 -3.61
C LYS A 184 13.63 -0.81 -3.74
N SER A 185 13.03 -0.13 -2.77
CA SER A 185 11.68 0.45 -2.97
C SER A 185 11.68 1.60 -3.98
N HIS A 186 12.81 2.33 -4.10
CA HIS A 186 12.97 3.53 -4.93
C HIS A 186 12.01 4.68 -4.58
N VAL A 187 11.38 4.62 -3.41
CA VAL A 187 10.30 5.54 -3.01
C VAL A 187 10.78 6.71 -2.13
N TYR A 188 11.86 6.53 -1.36
CA TYR A 188 12.39 7.59 -0.48
C TYR A 188 12.73 8.88 -1.23
N GLY A 189 12.24 10.03 -0.75
CA GLY A 189 12.48 11.33 -1.38
C GLY A 189 11.66 11.60 -2.64
N THR A 190 10.74 10.69 -3.02
CA THR A 190 9.82 10.89 -4.14
C THR A 190 8.49 11.47 -3.66
N ARG A 191 7.63 11.90 -4.59
CA ARG A 191 6.24 12.31 -4.27
C ARG A 191 5.39 11.17 -3.68
N TYR A 192 5.88 9.94 -3.74
CA TYR A 192 5.20 8.72 -3.34
C TYR A 192 5.69 8.17 -1.99
N GLU A 193 6.48 8.96 -1.25
CA GLU A 193 7.08 8.54 0.03
C GLU A 193 6.06 8.08 1.09
N LYS A 194 4.83 8.59 1.03
CA LYS A 194 3.78 8.37 2.05
C LYS A 194 2.55 7.69 1.47
N GLY A 195 1.73 7.12 2.35
CA GLY A 195 0.45 6.47 2.01
C GLY A 195 0.58 4.99 1.70
N TRP A 196 1.66 4.36 2.15
CA TRP A 196 1.86 2.92 2.08
C TRP A 196 1.28 2.24 3.32
N TYR A 197 0.55 1.16 3.12
CA TYR A 197 -0.15 0.44 4.19
C TYR A 197 -0.19 -1.07 3.91
N LEU A 198 -0.46 -1.83 4.98
CA LEU A 198 -0.64 -3.28 4.93
C LEU A 198 -2.01 -3.57 4.31
N PRO A 199 -2.11 -4.33 3.21
CA PRO A 199 -3.38 -4.55 2.51
C PRO A 199 -4.41 -5.30 3.37
N SER A 200 -5.70 -5.00 3.17
CA SER A 200 -6.80 -5.84 3.64
C SER A 200 -6.79 -7.20 2.93
N ILE A 201 -7.55 -8.16 3.46
CA ILE A 201 -7.69 -9.48 2.81
C ILE A 201 -8.34 -9.37 1.43
N ALA A 202 -9.26 -8.41 1.24
CA ALA A 202 -9.89 -8.14 -0.05
C ALA A 202 -8.88 -7.57 -1.06
N GLU A 203 -7.99 -6.67 -0.63
CA GLU A 203 -6.93 -6.11 -1.46
C GLU A 203 -5.89 -7.17 -1.84
N LEU A 204 -5.43 -8.00 -0.90
CA LEU A 204 -4.55 -9.14 -1.18
C LEU A 204 -5.16 -10.09 -2.22
N PHE A 205 -6.46 -10.35 -2.12
CA PHE A 205 -7.15 -11.21 -3.07
C PHE A 205 -7.17 -10.63 -4.49
N GLN A 206 -7.25 -9.30 -4.65
CA GLN A 206 -7.12 -8.66 -5.96
C GLN A 206 -5.68 -8.74 -6.50
N ILE A 207 -4.66 -8.69 -5.65
CA ILE A 207 -3.28 -8.96 -6.09
C ILE A 207 -3.20 -10.39 -6.62
N TRP A 208 -3.68 -11.38 -5.85
CA TRP A 208 -3.65 -12.78 -6.25
C TRP A 208 -4.36 -13.03 -7.59
N LYS A 209 -5.54 -12.43 -7.81
CA LYS A 209 -6.25 -12.54 -9.09
C LYS A 209 -5.46 -12.04 -10.30
N ASN A 210 -4.57 -11.07 -10.10
CA ASN A 210 -3.76 -10.45 -11.14
C ASN A 210 -2.27 -10.84 -11.03
N LYS A 211 -1.96 -11.85 -10.22
CA LYS A 211 -0.60 -12.22 -9.82
C LYS A 211 0.34 -12.46 -10.99
N GLU A 212 -0.13 -13.12 -12.05
CA GLU A 212 0.71 -13.42 -13.22
C GLU A 212 1.25 -12.14 -13.87
N THR A 213 0.37 -11.18 -14.15
CA THR A 213 0.74 -9.87 -14.71
C THR A 213 1.57 -9.06 -13.73
N VAL A 214 1.20 -9.05 -12.45
CA VAL A 214 1.89 -8.30 -11.40
C VAL A 214 3.32 -8.81 -11.20
N ASP A 215 3.52 -10.12 -11.02
CA ASP A 215 4.83 -10.74 -10.86
C ASP A 215 5.71 -10.52 -12.09
N ALA A 216 5.14 -10.62 -13.30
CA ALA A 216 5.91 -10.38 -14.52
C ALA A 216 6.39 -8.92 -14.65
N ALA A 217 5.57 -7.96 -14.20
CA ALA A 217 5.94 -6.54 -14.17
C ALA A 217 6.93 -6.22 -13.05
N ILE A 218 6.75 -6.79 -11.84
CA ILE A 218 7.69 -6.63 -10.72
C ILE A 218 9.06 -7.20 -11.11
N ARG A 219 9.10 -8.39 -11.72
CA ARG A 219 10.34 -9.04 -12.19
C ARG A 219 11.08 -8.17 -13.20
N LEU A 220 10.37 -7.53 -14.13
CA LEU A 220 10.98 -6.60 -15.09
C LEU A 220 11.68 -5.42 -14.39
N CYS A 221 11.12 -4.95 -13.28
CA CYS A 221 11.67 -3.88 -12.46
C CYS A 221 12.81 -4.35 -11.52
N GLY A 222 13.04 -5.67 -11.40
CA GLY A 222 14.03 -6.24 -10.49
C GLY A 222 13.56 -6.35 -9.03
N GLY A 223 12.25 -6.39 -8.81
CA GLY A 223 11.63 -6.58 -7.50
C GLY A 223 11.36 -8.04 -7.15
N ASP A 224 10.64 -8.25 -6.05
CA ASP A 224 10.33 -9.54 -5.43
C ASP A 224 8.94 -10.04 -5.87
N GLU A 225 8.91 -11.19 -6.53
CA GLU A 225 7.65 -11.85 -6.91
C GLU A 225 6.94 -12.45 -5.69
N PHE A 226 5.61 -12.56 -5.78
CA PHE A 226 4.81 -13.14 -4.69
C PHE A 226 5.10 -14.63 -4.44
N GLY A 227 5.52 -15.37 -5.47
CA GLY A 227 5.82 -16.80 -5.35
C GLY A 227 4.61 -17.64 -4.92
N GLU A 228 4.83 -18.69 -4.15
CA GLU A 228 3.81 -19.63 -3.64
C GLU A 228 3.80 -19.57 -2.10
N TRP A 229 3.58 -18.39 -1.53
CA TRP A 229 3.71 -18.12 -0.10
C TRP A 229 2.45 -17.54 0.54
N HIS A 230 2.39 -17.48 1.87
CA HIS A 230 1.33 -16.82 2.61
C HIS A 230 1.70 -15.35 2.86
N TYR A 231 0.72 -14.45 2.73
CA TYR A 231 0.89 -13.03 3.02
C TYR A 231 -0.15 -12.57 4.04
N LEU A 232 0.30 -11.87 5.09
CA LEU A 232 -0.60 -11.30 6.10
C LEU A 232 -1.41 -10.14 5.54
N SER A 233 -2.66 -10.06 5.96
CA SER A 233 -3.50 -8.89 5.78
C SER A 233 -3.59 -8.03 7.03
N SER A 234 -4.08 -6.81 6.88
CA SER A 234 -4.50 -5.93 7.98
C SER A 234 -5.88 -6.29 8.57
N THR A 235 -6.58 -7.29 8.03
CA THR A 235 -7.95 -7.63 8.40
C THR A 235 -7.99 -8.60 9.57
N GLN A 236 -8.71 -8.24 10.64
CA GLN A 236 -8.90 -9.13 11.79
C GLN A 236 -9.80 -10.32 11.43
N PHE A 237 -9.46 -11.51 11.95
CA PHE A 237 -10.26 -12.71 11.76
C PHE A 237 -11.56 -12.64 12.58
N ILE A 238 -12.69 -12.95 11.94
CA ILE A 238 -13.99 -12.98 12.61
C ILE A 238 -14.01 -14.08 13.68
N ASP A 239 -14.55 -13.78 14.86
CA ASP A 239 -14.73 -14.68 16.01
C ASP A 239 -13.45 -15.09 16.77
N LYS A 240 -12.26 -14.62 16.38
CA LYS A 240 -10.99 -14.88 17.09
C LYS A 240 -10.18 -13.62 17.27
N THR A 241 -10.03 -13.16 18.51
CA THR A 241 -9.35 -11.89 18.81
C THR A 241 -7.84 -11.95 18.61
N ASP A 242 -7.25 -13.14 18.72
CA ASP A 242 -5.83 -13.44 18.57
C ASP A 242 -5.43 -13.81 17.12
N TYR A 243 -6.37 -13.75 16.18
CA TYR A 243 -6.13 -14.13 14.78
C TYR A 243 -6.30 -12.95 13.81
N THR A 244 -5.55 -12.99 12.73
CA THR A 244 -5.67 -12.15 11.54
C THR A 244 -5.90 -13.03 10.30
N HIS A 245 -6.36 -12.45 9.20
CA HIS A 245 -6.41 -13.15 7.92
C HIS A 245 -5.05 -13.13 7.21
N GLU A 246 -4.71 -14.25 6.57
CA GLU A 246 -3.64 -14.37 5.58
C GLU A 246 -4.19 -14.96 4.27
N LEU A 247 -3.50 -14.71 3.16
CA LEU A 247 -3.83 -15.30 1.87
C LEU A 247 -2.68 -16.16 1.35
N TYR A 248 -2.97 -17.40 0.94
CA TYR A 248 -2.00 -18.28 0.30
C TYR A 248 -1.93 -18.02 -1.20
N PHE A 249 -0.83 -17.47 -1.70
CA PHE A 249 -0.71 -17.02 -3.10
C PHE A 249 -0.60 -18.14 -4.13
N PHE A 250 -0.38 -19.39 -3.73
CA PHE A 250 -0.42 -20.53 -4.64
C PHE A 250 -1.85 -20.83 -5.12
N THR A 251 -2.82 -20.84 -4.19
CA THR A 251 -4.21 -21.24 -4.48
C THR A 251 -5.21 -20.10 -4.40
N GLY A 252 -4.86 -19.00 -3.74
CA GLY A 252 -5.79 -17.90 -3.42
C GLY A 252 -6.75 -18.24 -2.28
N SER A 253 -6.37 -19.16 -1.39
CA SER A 253 -7.16 -19.50 -0.20
C SER A 253 -6.84 -18.59 0.97
N GLU A 254 -7.86 -18.21 1.71
CA GLU A 254 -7.75 -17.48 2.97
C GLU A 254 -7.54 -18.44 4.14
N HIS A 255 -6.74 -18.02 5.11
CA HIS A 255 -6.57 -18.75 6.36
C HIS A 255 -6.58 -17.78 7.54
N GLY A 256 -6.77 -18.32 8.74
CA GLY A 256 -6.57 -17.58 9.98
C GLY A 256 -5.18 -17.84 10.51
N ARG A 257 -4.51 -16.78 10.97
CA ARG A 257 -3.16 -16.81 11.52
C ARG A 257 -3.10 -16.11 12.86
N GLU A 258 -2.41 -16.71 13.84
CA GLU A 258 -2.12 -16.05 15.12
C GLU A 258 -1.35 -14.74 14.88
N LYS A 259 -1.80 -13.66 15.53
CA LYS A 259 -1.27 -12.30 15.31
C LYS A 259 0.23 -12.19 15.61
N ASP A 260 0.74 -12.97 16.57
CA ASP A 260 2.14 -13.00 17.00
C ASP A 260 2.99 -14.03 16.23
N PHE A 261 2.42 -14.69 15.23
CA PHE A 261 3.15 -15.57 14.34
C PHE A 261 3.43 -14.87 13.01
N GLY A 262 4.70 -14.85 12.60
CA GLY A 262 5.12 -14.13 11.41
C GLY A 262 4.73 -14.82 10.10
N GLU A 263 4.52 -14.00 9.06
CA GLU A 263 4.40 -14.40 7.65
C GLU A 263 4.97 -13.29 6.75
N PHE A 264 4.99 -13.48 5.43
CA PHE A 264 5.39 -12.42 4.51
C PHE A 264 4.37 -11.28 4.49
N VAL A 265 4.84 -10.07 4.18
CA VAL A 265 4.01 -8.90 3.94
C VAL A 265 4.45 -8.17 2.68
N CYS A 266 3.49 -7.51 2.04
CA CYS A 266 3.72 -6.51 1.01
C CYS A 266 3.14 -5.17 1.48
N ALA A 267 3.54 -4.09 0.80
CA ALA A 267 2.97 -2.77 1.03
C ALA A 267 2.23 -2.34 -0.23
N ILE A 268 1.05 -1.75 -0.05
CA ILE A 268 0.27 -1.17 -1.13
C ILE A 268 -0.01 0.30 -0.88
N ARG A 269 -0.35 1.01 -1.96
CA ARG A 269 -0.67 2.44 -1.94
C ARG A 269 -1.70 2.76 -3.01
N GLU A 270 -2.51 3.78 -2.74
CA GLU A 270 -3.39 4.36 -3.74
C GLU A 270 -2.68 5.40 -4.63
N PHE A 271 -2.93 5.35 -5.94
CA PHE A 271 -2.36 6.25 -6.94
C PHE A 271 -3.43 7.12 -7.58
N ASP A 272 -3.06 8.37 -7.86
CA ASP A 272 -3.92 9.29 -8.58
C ASP A 272 -3.88 8.96 -10.08
N GLY A 273 -5.05 8.71 -10.67
CA GLY A 273 -5.20 8.54 -12.12
C GLY A 273 -5.36 9.86 -12.89
N ARG A 274 -4.81 10.96 -12.37
CA ARG A 274 -4.95 12.32 -12.94
C ARG A 274 -3.61 13.02 -13.00
#